data_AF-A0A1G4VS46-F1
#
_entry.id   AF-A0A1G4VS46-F1
#
_cell.length_a   1.000
_cell.length_b   1.000
_cell.length_c   1.000
_cell.angle_alpha   90.00
_cell.angle_beta   90.00
_cell.angle_gamma   90.00
#
_symmetry.space_group_name_H-M   'P 1'
#
loop_
_entity.id
_entity.type
_entity.pdbx_description
1 polymer ?
#
loop_
_entity_poly.entity_id
_entity_poly.type
_entity_poly.pdbx_seq_one_letter_code
_entity_poly.pdbx_strand_id
1 'polypeptide(L)'
;MKCQQCGSNLQIDNAYCPYCGAVNPVAKKHREDMKRYANDYKRTKEEVVRNTRSFNKKTFRITAIAVTVAAVLGSLIFTALADTIGRNMYYDKRRQNASQYFEEVIQLIEDCDYIKLDTLARSKNVRSTGDKSMREYYNAERLATEYSYVFNDVMIKLTDNDITQTELSNLGNEVYSFYKYYNAGPDTENETVVKFFENCKRDMGFLLTTYVGISKEDADNLANMSEGQIHVLVEEAYNGKSTK
;
A
#
# COMPACT_ATOMS: atom_id res chain seq x y z
N MET A 1 -40.16 -77.27 21.27
CA MET A 1 -40.90 -77.04 22.54
C MET A 1 -42.16 -77.90 22.55
N LYS A 2 -42.78 -78.21 23.70
CA LYS A 2 -43.99 -79.06 23.75
C LYS A 2 -45.24 -78.24 24.07
N CYS A 3 -46.39 -78.65 23.54
CA CYS A 3 -47.68 -78.09 23.89
C CYS A 3 -48.02 -78.45 25.34
N GLN A 4 -48.35 -77.46 26.17
CA GLN A 4 -48.71 -77.70 27.57
C GLN A 4 -50.02 -78.47 27.72
N GLN A 5 -50.88 -78.48 26.70
CA GLN A 5 -52.19 -79.13 26.73
C GLN A 5 -52.18 -80.57 26.18
N CYS A 6 -51.40 -80.87 25.14
CA CYS A 6 -51.39 -82.20 24.51
C CYS A 6 -50.00 -82.84 24.39
N GLY A 7 -48.93 -82.18 24.87
CA GLY A 7 -47.57 -82.72 24.85
C GLY A 7 -46.87 -82.75 23.48
N SER A 8 -47.59 -82.49 22.38
CA SER A 8 -47.04 -82.50 21.02
C SER A 8 -45.95 -81.45 20.82
N ASN A 9 -44.99 -81.73 19.94
CA ASN A 9 -43.95 -80.76 19.60
C ASN A 9 -44.54 -79.55 18.84
N LEU A 10 -44.27 -78.35 19.36
CA LEU A 10 -44.61 -77.06 18.77
C LEU A 10 -43.36 -76.41 18.17
N GLN A 11 -43.55 -75.79 17.01
CA GLN A 11 -42.62 -74.85 16.41
C GLN A 11 -42.95 -73.43 16.87
N ILE A 12 -41.95 -72.56 16.86
CA ILE A 12 -42.04 -71.18 17.37
C ILE A 12 -42.92 -70.30 16.46
N ASP A 13 -43.09 -70.65 15.18
CA ASP A 13 -43.87 -69.85 14.23
C ASP A 13 -45.38 -70.16 14.25
N ASN A 14 -45.75 -71.33 14.77
CA ASN A 14 -47.14 -71.79 14.83
C ASN A 14 -47.89 -71.09 15.96
N ALA A 15 -48.86 -70.24 15.61
CA ALA A 15 -49.68 -69.48 16.57
C ALA A 15 -50.55 -70.37 17.47
N TYR A 16 -50.93 -71.54 16.97
CA TYR A 16 -51.75 -72.54 17.66
C TYR A 16 -51.13 -73.92 17.51
N CYS A 17 -51.42 -74.81 18.45
CA CYS A 17 -51.04 -76.21 18.36
C CYS A 17 -51.81 -76.87 17.19
N PRO A 18 -51.12 -77.49 16.21
CA PRO A 18 -51.79 -78.12 15.08
C PRO A 18 -52.60 -79.36 15.47
N TYR A 19 -52.38 -79.92 16.66
CA TYR A 19 -53.04 -81.14 17.13
C TYR A 19 -54.22 -80.89 18.08
N CYS A 20 -54.21 -79.80 18.85
CA CYS A 20 -55.27 -79.52 19.84
C CYS A 20 -55.83 -78.09 19.78
N GLY A 21 -55.35 -77.25 18.87
CA GLY A 21 -55.82 -75.87 18.70
C GLY A 21 -55.43 -74.89 19.81
N ALA A 22 -54.77 -75.33 20.88
CA ALA A 22 -54.36 -74.45 21.97
C ALA A 22 -53.37 -73.37 21.49
N VAL A 23 -53.54 -72.13 21.97
CA VAL A 23 -52.62 -71.01 21.66
C VAL A 23 -51.21 -71.37 22.07
N ASN A 24 -50.23 -71.07 21.21
CA ASN A 24 -48.82 -71.22 21.52
C ASN A 24 -48.29 -69.93 22.19
N PRO A 25 -48.09 -69.91 23.52
CA PRO A 25 -47.66 -68.70 24.23
C PRO A 25 -46.24 -68.26 23.82
N VAL A 26 -45.39 -69.19 23.40
CA VAL A 26 -44.02 -68.87 22.96
C VAL A 26 -44.04 -68.22 21.58
N ALA A 27 -44.88 -68.67 20.66
CA ALA A 27 -45.06 -68.00 19.37
C ALA A 27 -45.57 -66.57 19.53
N LYS A 28 -46.52 -66.35 20.45
CA LYS A 28 -47.04 -65.02 20.78
C LYS A 28 -45.93 -64.12 21.34
N LYS A 29 -45.20 -64.60 22.36
CA LYS A 29 -44.09 -63.85 22.97
C LYS A 29 -42.96 -63.58 21.97
N HIS A 30 -42.60 -64.55 21.14
CA HIS A 30 -41.60 -64.37 20.10
C HIS A 30 -41.99 -63.29 19.09
N ARG A 31 -43.25 -63.24 18.64
CA ARG A 31 -43.74 -62.17 17.76
C ARG A 31 -43.71 -60.79 18.44
N GLU A 32 -44.06 -60.71 19.72
CA GLU A 32 -43.99 -59.47 20.51
C GLU A 32 -42.54 -59.01 20.70
N ASP A 33 -41.63 -59.94 21.02
CA ASP A 33 -40.20 -59.67 21.13
C ASP A 33 -39.62 -59.23 19.79
N MET A 34 -39.95 -59.90 18.68
CA MET A 34 -39.50 -59.51 17.33
C MET A 34 -40.01 -58.13 16.92
N LYS A 35 -41.26 -57.77 17.27
CA LYS A 35 -41.77 -56.40 17.08
C LYS A 35 -41.00 -55.38 17.91
N ARG A 36 -40.72 -55.69 19.19
CA ARG A 36 -39.93 -54.82 20.06
C ARG A 36 -38.52 -54.62 19.50
N TYR A 37 -37.84 -55.70 19.11
CA TYR A 37 -36.51 -55.65 18.51
C TYR A 37 -36.49 -54.86 17.21
N ALA A 38 -37.47 -55.03 16.32
CA ALA A 38 -37.55 -54.28 15.08
C ALA A 38 -37.72 -52.76 15.34
N ASN A 39 -38.56 -52.41 16.31
CA ASN A 39 -38.76 -51.01 16.71
C ASN A 39 -37.51 -50.40 17.35
N ASP A 40 -36.86 -51.13 18.25
CA ASP A 40 -35.63 -50.69 18.91
C ASP A 40 -34.51 -50.54 17.89
N TYR A 41 -34.34 -51.51 16.98
CA TYR A 41 -33.35 -51.45 15.90
C TYR A 41 -33.58 -50.23 14.99
N LYS A 42 -34.83 -49.98 14.58
CA LYS A 42 -35.16 -48.82 13.75
C LYS A 42 -34.85 -47.50 14.49
N ARG A 43 -35.24 -47.39 15.76
CA ARG A 43 -34.97 -46.20 16.60
C ARG A 43 -33.47 -45.95 16.73
N THR A 44 -32.69 -46.97 17.08
CA THR A 44 -31.23 -46.86 17.21
C THR A 44 -30.58 -46.49 15.90
N LYS A 45 -30.99 -47.10 14.78
CA LYS A 45 -30.47 -46.76 13.45
C LYS A 45 -30.75 -45.30 13.08
N GLU A 46 -31.96 -44.81 13.33
CA GLU A 46 -32.33 -43.41 13.07
C GLU A 46 -31.57 -42.42 13.96
N GLU A 47 -31.35 -42.77 15.23
CA GLU A 47 -30.57 -41.98 16.17
C GLU A 47 -29.09 -41.87 15.76
N VAL A 48 -28.47 -42.99 15.42
CA VAL A 48 -27.08 -43.02 14.92
C VAL A 48 -26.94 -42.18 13.65
N VAL A 49 -27.81 -42.36 12.65
CA VAL A 49 -27.76 -41.59 11.40
C VAL A 49 -27.93 -40.08 11.66
N ARG A 50 -28.85 -39.69 12.55
CA ARG A 50 -29.05 -38.28 12.92
C ARG A 50 -27.83 -37.70 13.64
N ASN A 51 -27.28 -38.41 14.61
CA ASN A 51 -26.12 -37.97 15.38
C ASN A 51 -24.87 -37.86 14.50
N THR A 52 -24.60 -38.85 13.65
CA THR A 52 -23.48 -38.79 12.70
C THR A 52 -23.63 -37.65 11.69
N ARG A 53 -24.82 -37.44 11.12
CA ARG A 53 -25.06 -36.30 10.20
C ARG A 53 -24.92 -34.95 10.90
N SER A 54 -25.41 -34.82 12.13
CA SER A 54 -25.32 -33.61 12.94
C SER A 54 -23.87 -33.29 13.32
N PHE A 55 -23.12 -34.31 13.76
CA PHE A 55 -21.70 -34.20 14.07
C PHE A 55 -20.90 -33.78 12.84
N ASN A 56 -21.07 -34.46 11.70
CA ASN A 56 -20.38 -34.12 10.45
C ASN A 56 -20.68 -32.68 9.98
N LYS A 57 -21.93 -32.21 10.12
CA LYS A 57 -22.29 -30.82 9.78
C LYS A 57 -21.65 -29.79 10.73
N LYS A 58 -21.63 -30.05 12.03
CA LYS A 58 -21.01 -29.14 13.02
C LYS A 58 -19.50 -29.09 12.86
N THR A 59 -18.85 -30.25 12.74
CA THR A 59 -17.40 -30.36 12.52
C THR A 59 -16.99 -29.66 11.23
N PHE A 60 -17.70 -29.90 10.12
CA PHE A 60 -17.42 -29.20 8.85
C PHE A 60 -17.53 -27.68 8.98
N ARG A 61 -18.57 -27.16 9.65
CA ARG A 61 -18.73 -25.71 9.88
C ARG A 61 -17.61 -25.13 10.72
N ILE A 62 -17.21 -25.81 11.80
CA ILE A 62 -16.12 -25.35 12.67
C ILE A 62 -14.80 -25.36 11.91
N THR A 63 -14.50 -26.43 11.16
CA THR A 63 -13.30 -26.52 10.33
C THR A 63 -13.28 -25.43 9.26
N ALA A 64 -14.41 -25.20 8.57
CA ALA A 64 -14.50 -24.14 7.56
C ALA A 64 -14.27 -22.74 8.17
N ILE A 65 -14.81 -22.46 9.35
CA ILE A 65 -14.58 -21.20 10.07
C ILE A 65 -13.10 -21.08 10.46
N ALA A 66 -12.51 -22.13 11.03
CA ALA A 66 -11.11 -22.12 11.46
C ALA A 66 -10.15 -21.87 10.27
N VAL A 67 -10.38 -22.53 9.14
CA VAL A 67 -9.60 -22.32 7.91
C VAL A 67 -9.78 -20.90 7.39
N THR A 68 -11.02 -20.39 7.38
CA THR A 68 -11.31 -19.02 6.92
C THR A 68 -10.63 -17.99 7.81
N VAL A 69 -10.71 -18.14 9.13
CA VAL A 69 -10.05 -17.25 10.09
C VAL A 69 -8.52 -17.32 9.92
N ALA A 70 -7.96 -18.52 9.78
CA ALA A 70 -6.53 -18.69 9.53
C ALA A 70 -6.09 -18.03 8.21
N ALA A 71 -6.88 -18.14 7.14
CA ALA A 71 -6.59 -17.49 5.86
C ALA A 71 -6.65 -15.95 5.97
N VAL A 72 -7.63 -15.41 6.69
CA VAL A 72 -7.75 -13.95 6.91
C VAL A 72 -6.58 -13.44 7.76
N LEU A 73 -6.26 -14.11 8.86
CA LEU A 73 -5.12 -13.75 9.71
C LEU A 73 -3.79 -13.86 8.95
N GLY A 74 -3.59 -14.93 8.19
CA GLY A 74 -2.41 -15.11 7.35
C GLY A 74 -2.28 -14.00 6.30
N SER A 75 -3.39 -13.58 5.69
CA SER A 75 -3.39 -12.47 4.73
C SER A 75 -3.02 -11.14 5.37
N LEU A 76 -3.54 -10.84 6.57
CA LEU A 76 -3.21 -9.62 7.31
C LEU A 76 -1.74 -9.56 7.75
N ILE A 77 -1.18 -10.70 8.16
CA ILE A 77 0.24 -10.80 8.51
C ILE A 77 1.09 -10.63 7.25
N PHE A 78 0.71 -11.28 6.15
CA PHE A 78 1.45 -11.20 4.89
C PHE A 78 1.48 -9.78 4.33
N THR A 79 0.37 -9.02 4.39
CA THR A 79 0.35 -7.62 3.93
C THR A 79 1.21 -6.72 4.82
N ALA A 80 1.17 -6.88 6.14
CA ALA A 80 2.00 -6.12 7.07
C ALA A 80 3.51 -6.40 6.86
N LEU A 81 3.87 -7.66 6.62
CA LEU A 81 5.24 -8.06 6.32
C LEU A 81 5.67 -7.58 4.93
N ALA A 82 4.80 -7.68 3.91
CA ALA A 82 5.10 -7.24 2.55
C ALA A 82 5.34 -5.73 2.48
N ASP A 83 4.57 -4.92 3.21
CA ASP A 83 4.77 -3.47 3.31
C ASP A 83 6.10 -3.14 4.02
N THR A 84 6.43 -3.85 5.10
CA THR A 84 7.70 -3.66 5.82
C THR A 84 8.90 -4.09 4.97
N ILE A 85 8.84 -5.25 4.34
CA ILE A 85 9.89 -5.76 3.44
C ILE A 85 10.03 -4.85 2.23
N GLY A 86 8.92 -4.43 1.62
CA GLY A 86 8.90 -3.51 0.48
C GLY A 86 9.55 -2.17 0.81
N ARG A 87 9.21 -1.58 1.97
CA ARG A 87 9.87 -0.36 2.46
C ARG A 87 11.37 -0.58 2.70
N ASN A 88 11.75 -1.65 3.38
CA ASN A 88 13.16 -1.93 3.66
C ASN A 88 13.96 -2.13 2.38
N MET A 89 13.46 -2.93 1.43
CA MET A 89 14.07 -3.11 0.10
C MET A 89 14.16 -1.78 -0.66
N TYR A 90 13.15 -0.92 -0.55
CA TYR A 90 13.17 0.41 -1.14
C TYR A 90 14.28 1.27 -0.54
N TYR A 91 14.41 1.34 0.79
CA TYR A 91 15.47 2.09 1.46
C TYR A 91 16.86 1.51 1.19
N ASP A 92 17.02 0.19 1.17
CA ASP A 92 18.29 -0.48 0.87
C ASP A 92 18.74 -0.18 -0.55
N LYS A 93 17.82 -0.24 -1.52
CA LYS A 93 18.12 0.13 -2.91
C LYS A 93 18.50 1.59 -3.05
N ARG A 94 17.82 2.49 -2.34
CA ARG A 94 18.18 3.91 -2.32
C ARG A 94 19.54 4.15 -1.70
N ARG A 95 19.90 3.43 -0.65
CA ARG A 95 21.22 3.50 -0.03
C ARG A 95 22.32 2.98 -0.97
N GLN A 96 22.08 1.86 -1.66
CA GLN A 96 23.01 1.35 -2.67
C GLN A 96 23.22 2.36 -3.81
N ASN A 97 22.13 2.94 -4.32
CA ASN A 97 22.22 3.96 -5.37
C ASN A 97 22.94 5.21 -4.87
N ALA A 98 22.63 5.68 -3.65
CA ALA A 98 23.35 6.78 -3.01
C ALA A 98 24.87 6.54 -2.99
N SER A 99 25.33 5.37 -2.54
CA SER A 99 26.75 5.02 -2.58
C SER A 99 27.31 4.92 -4.01
N GLN A 100 26.53 4.38 -4.96
CA GLN A 100 26.98 4.19 -6.34
C GLN A 100 27.18 5.51 -7.10
N TYR A 101 26.30 6.48 -6.89
CA TYR A 101 26.29 7.74 -7.63
C TYR A 101 26.87 8.91 -6.83
N PHE A 102 27.56 8.62 -5.72
CA PHE A 102 28.10 9.64 -4.81
C PHE A 102 29.03 10.64 -5.51
N GLU A 103 30.01 10.13 -6.26
CA GLU A 103 30.97 10.98 -6.99
C GLU A 103 30.27 11.83 -8.06
N GLU A 104 29.28 11.27 -8.75
CA GLU A 104 28.50 12.00 -9.76
C GLU A 104 27.68 13.13 -9.13
N VAL A 105 27.07 12.90 -7.96
CA VAL A 105 26.36 13.96 -7.21
C VAL A 105 27.30 15.10 -6.81
N ILE A 106 28.48 14.78 -6.29
CA ILE A 106 29.48 15.80 -5.92
C ILE A 106 29.90 16.59 -7.16
N GLN A 107 30.22 15.90 -8.25
CA GLN A 107 30.64 16.56 -9.49
C GLN A 107 29.56 17.50 -10.04
N LEU A 108 28.29 17.08 -10.04
CA LEU A 108 27.18 17.94 -10.48
C LEU A 108 26.97 19.16 -9.58
N ILE A 109 27.28 19.06 -8.29
CA ILE A 109 27.26 20.18 -7.34
C ILE A 109 28.45 21.11 -7.59
N GLU A 110 29.65 20.57 -7.81
CA GLU A 110 30.84 21.36 -8.18
C GLU A 110 30.62 22.12 -9.49
N ASP A 111 30.05 21.46 -10.49
CA ASP A 111 29.76 22.01 -11.82
C ASP A 111 28.53 22.93 -11.82
N CYS A 112 27.78 23.02 -10.71
CA CYS A 112 26.52 23.74 -10.60
C CYS A 112 25.47 23.32 -11.66
N ASP A 113 25.46 22.04 -12.05
CA ASP A 113 24.52 21.51 -13.05
C ASP A 113 23.21 21.08 -12.38
N TYR A 114 22.36 22.07 -12.08
CA TYR A 114 21.10 21.89 -11.36
C TYR A 114 20.14 20.91 -12.03
N ILE A 115 20.03 20.98 -13.37
CA ILE A 115 19.08 20.19 -14.13
C ILE A 115 19.50 18.72 -14.17
N LYS A 116 20.79 18.43 -14.39
CA LYS A 116 21.27 17.05 -14.33
C LYS A 116 21.23 16.50 -12.92
N LEU A 117 21.48 17.32 -11.89
CA LEU A 117 21.37 16.89 -10.49
C LEU A 117 19.94 16.46 -10.14
N ASP A 118 18.92 17.26 -10.49
CA ASP A 118 17.51 16.87 -10.32
C ASP A 118 17.16 15.60 -11.12
N THR A 119 17.61 15.53 -12.38
CA THR A 119 17.35 14.38 -13.25
C THR A 119 17.96 13.09 -12.70
N LEU A 120 19.20 13.14 -12.21
CA LEU A 120 19.88 12.01 -11.57
C LEU A 120 19.13 11.59 -10.30
N ALA A 121 18.80 12.55 -9.44
CA ALA A 121 18.12 12.31 -8.18
C ALA A 121 16.76 11.61 -8.38
N ARG A 122 15.97 12.05 -9.38
CA ARG A 122 14.67 11.45 -9.73
C ARG A 122 14.83 10.08 -10.42
N SER A 123 15.66 10.00 -11.47
CA SER A 123 15.75 8.81 -12.32
C SER A 123 16.42 7.62 -11.64
N LYS A 124 17.40 7.90 -10.77
CA LYS A 124 18.16 6.87 -10.03
C LYS A 124 17.68 6.71 -8.59
N ASN A 125 16.68 7.49 -8.17
CA ASN A 125 16.17 7.51 -6.79
C ASN A 125 17.27 7.76 -5.74
N VAL A 126 18.28 8.52 -6.15
CA VAL A 126 19.35 9.02 -5.30
C VAL A 126 18.75 10.25 -4.62
N ARG A 127 18.30 10.13 -3.37
CA ARG A 127 18.26 11.33 -2.53
C ARG A 127 19.05 11.06 -1.28
N SER A 128 19.77 12.09 -0.87
CA SER A 128 20.71 12.14 0.23
C SER A 128 20.12 11.85 1.63
N THR A 129 18.86 11.42 1.74
CA THR A 129 18.22 11.01 3.00
C THR A 129 18.51 9.56 3.41
N GLY A 130 19.04 8.74 2.50
CA GLY A 130 19.24 7.29 2.72
C GLY A 130 20.59 6.91 3.32
N ASP A 131 21.63 7.72 3.12
CA ASP A 131 22.98 7.48 3.65
C ASP A 131 23.48 8.72 4.42
N LYS A 132 24.13 8.49 5.56
CA LYS A 132 24.70 9.57 6.37
C LYS A 132 25.80 10.33 5.62
N SER A 133 26.56 9.66 4.74
CA SER A 133 27.62 10.30 3.96
C SER A 133 27.10 11.33 2.95
N MET A 134 25.84 11.22 2.56
CA MET A 134 25.24 12.12 1.56
C MET A 134 24.43 13.25 2.19
N ARG A 135 24.16 13.19 3.49
CA ARG A 135 23.20 14.07 4.15
C ARG A 135 23.50 15.56 3.95
N GLU A 136 24.77 15.95 3.87
CA GLU A 136 25.17 17.34 3.65
C GLU A 136 24.79 17.89 2.26
N TYR A 137 24.59 17.03 1.26
CA TYR A 137 24.20 17.40 -0.10
C TYR A 137 22.68 17.45 -0.30
N TYR A 138 21.89 17.01 0.69
CA TYR A 138 20.44 16.90 0.57
C TYR A 138 19.76 18.24 0.24
N ASN A 139 20.16 19.31 0.92
CA ASN A 139 19.56 20.62 0.66
C ASN A 139 19.96 21.17 -0.73
N ALA A 140 21.15 20.80 -1.24
CA ALA A 140 21.57 21.16 -2.61
C ALA A 140 20.75 20.41 -3.67
N GLU A 141 20.55 19.09 -3.52
CA GLU A 141 19.64 18.31 -4.37
C GLU A 141 18.22 18.90 -4.35
N ARG A 142 17.74 19.28 -3.17
CA ARG A 142 16.40 19.87 -3.01
C ARG A 142 16.31 21.22 -3.71
N LEU A 143 17.33 22.07 -3.58
CA LEU A 143 17.37 23.37 -4.26
C LEU A 143 17.44 23.23 -5.78
N ALA A 144 18.24 22.28 -6.29
CA ALA A 144 18.28 21.94 -7.72
C ALA A 144 16.92 21.47 -8.26
N THR A 145 16.17 20.71 -7.46
CA THR A 145 14.80 20.30 -7.81
C THR A 145 13.89 21.51 -8.03
N GLU A 146 13.96 22.48 -7.12
CA GLU A 146 13.16 23.72 -7.21
C GLU A 146 13.59 24.61 -8.37
N TYR A 147 14.90 24.71 -8.60
CA TYR A 147 15.43 25.40 -9.78
C TYR A 147 14.86 24.78 -11.06
N SER A 148 14.84 23.45 -11.14
CA SER A 148 14.36 22.70 -12.31
C SER A 148 12.87 22.91 -12.58
N TYR A 149 12.04 23.12 -11.54
CA TYR A 149 10.63 23.46 -11.75
C TYR A 149 10.48 24.83 -12.43
N VAL A 150 11.08 25.87 -11.85
CA VAL A 150 11.05 27.21 -12.42
C VAL A 150 11.65 27.22 -13.83
N PHE A 151 12.78 26.54 -14.04
CA PHE A 151 13.41 26.42 -15.36
C PHE A 151 12.47 25.79 -16.39
N ASN A 152 11.77 24.70 -16.04
CA ASN A 152 10.84 24.06 -16.96
C ASN A 152 9.65 24.98 -17.29
N ASP A 153 9.08 25.66 -16.31
CA ASP A 153 7.97 26.58 -16.55
C ASP A 153 8.40 27.76 -17.43
N VAL A 154 9.60 28.29 -17.18
CA VAL A 154 10.19 29.35 -18.01
C VAL A 154 10.52 28.88 -19.43
N MET A 155 11.20 27.76 -19.58
CA MET A 155 11.74 27.34 -20.88
C MET A 155 10.72 26.61 -21.76
N ILE A 156 9.69 26.00 -21.16
CA ILE A 156 8.69 25.21 -21.89
C ILE A 156 7.41 26.03 -22.08
N LYS A 157 7.00 26.84 -21.10
CA LYS A 157 5.67 27.48 -21.11
C LYS A 157 5.72 28.97 -21.47
N LEU A 158 6.78 29.69 -21.08
CA LEU A 158 6.86 31.14 -21.30
C LEU A 158 7.47 31.53 -22.66
N THR A 159 8.15 30.61 -23.36
CA THR A 159 8.79 30.93 -24.65
C THR A 159 7.81 30.99 -25.83
N ASP A 160 6.59 30.46 -25.67
CA ASP A 160 5.59 30.39 -26.74
C ASP A 160 4.54 31.52 -26.69
N ASN A 161 4.73 32.52 -25.80
CA ASN A 161 3.93 33.75 -25.68
C ASN A 161 2.42 33.57 -25.43
N ASP A 162 1.94 32.37 -25.09
CA ASP A 162 0.51 32.10 -24.80
C ASP A 162 0.34 31.39 -23.44
N ILE A 163 0.89 31.99 -22.39
CA ILE A 163 0.78 31.45 -21.03
C ILE A 163 -0.59 31.78 -20.43
N THR A 164 -1.20 30.78 -19.80
CA THR A 164 -2.44 30.98 -19.05
C THR A 164 -2.18 31.63 -17.69
N GLN A 165 -3.18 32.30 -17.12
CA GLN A 165 -3.11 32.82 -15.75
C GLN A 165 -2.76 31.73 -14.72
N THR A 166 -3.23 30.50 -14.95
CA THR A 166 -2.94 29.35 -14.08
C THR A 166 -1.46 28.99 -14.13
N GLU A 167 -0.85 28.96 -15.31
CA GLU A 167 0.58 28.67 -15.45
C GLU A 167 1.45 29.79 -14.87
N LEU A 168 1.03 31.05 -15.02
CA LEU A 168 1.73 32.19 -14.42
C LEU A 168 1.66 32.17 -12.87
N SER A 169 0.50 31.78 -12.33
CA SER A 169 0.36 31.56 -10.88
C SER A 169 1.18 30.36 -10.40
N ASN A 170 1.27 29.28 -11.18
CA ASN A 170 2.14 28.14 -10.86
C ASN A 170 3.61 28.57 -10.81
N LEU A 171 4.07 29.38 -11.77
CA LEU A 171 5.42 29.95 -11.75
C LEU A 171 5.67 30.76 -10.48
N GLY A 172 4.70 31.58 -10.05
CA GLY A 172 4.78 32.32 -8.77
C GLY A 172 4.99 31.39 -7.56
N ASN A 173 4.26 30.26 -7.51
CA ASN A 173 4.42 29.25 -6.46
C ASN A 173 5.80 28.59 -6.49
N GLU A 174 6.31 28.28 -7.68
CA GLU A 174 7.62 27.64 -7.88
C GLU A 174 8.77 28.59 -7.52
N VAL A 175 8.69 29.86 -7.91
CA VAL A 175 9.67 30.89 -7.52
C VAL A 175 9.68 31.07 -6.00
N TYR A 176 8.51 31.16 -5.37
CA TYR A 176 8.43 31.24 -3.90
C TYR A 176 9.02 30.00 -3.24
N SER A 177 8.70 28.81 -3.75
CA SER A 177 9.22 27.55 -3.22
C SER A 177 10.74 27.47 -3.34
N PHE A 178 11.31 27.88 -4.48
CA PHE A 178 12.75 28.01 -4.64
C PHE A 178 13.39 28.89 -3.56
N TYR A 179 12.90 30.11 -3.36
CA TYR A 179 13.48 31.02 -2.36
C TYR A 179 13.25 30.55 -0.92
N LYS A 180 12.16 29.84 -0.64
CA LYS A 180 11.94 29.17 0.64
C LYS A 180 13.02 28.13 0.93
N TYR A 181 13.38 27.30 -0.05
CA TYR A 181 14.45 26.30 0.13
C TYR A 181 15.85 26.92 0.12
N TYR A 182 16.07 27.98 -0.66
CA TYR A 182 17.30 28.77 -0.58
C TYR A 182 17.51 29.37 0.81
N ASN A 183 16.46 29.97 1.40
CA ASN A 183 16.52 30.60 2.72
C ASN A 183 16.70 29.59 3.87
N ALA A 184 16.28 28.34 3.67
CA ALA A 184 16.61 27.26 4.61
C ALA A 184 18.12 26.98 4.64
N GLY A 185 18.84 27.32 3.57
CA GLY A 185 20.29 27.29 3.48
C GLY A 185 20.90 25.89 3.44
N PRO A 186 22.22 25.82 3.26
CA PRO A 186 22.97 24.59 3.47
C PRO A 186 22.99 24.22 4.96
N ASP A 187 22.83 22.94 5.28
CA ASP A 187 22.99 22.38 6.65
C ASP A 187 24.42 21.84 6.84
N THR A 188 25.41 22.52 6.25
CA THR A 188 26.82 22.12 6.22
C THR A 188 27.73 23.33 6.02
N GLU A 189 28.97 23.23 6.50
CA GLU A 189 30.06 24.20 6.27
C GLU A 189 30.87 23.90 4.99
N ASN A 190 30.51 22.85 4.25
CA ASN A 190 31.17 22.48 3.00
C ASN A 190 31.10 23.64 1.98
N GLU A 191 32.25 24.26 1.70
CA GLU A 191 32.35 25.43 0.82
C GLU A 191 31.77 25.18 -0.57
N THR A 192 31.89 23.98 -1.12
CA THR A 192 31.35 23.63 -2.43
C THR A 192 29.82 23.72 -2.41
N VAL A 193 29.19 23.20 -1.35
CA VAL A 193 27.73 23.26 -1.18
C VAL A 193 27.27 24.70 -0.93
N VAL A 194 28.01 25.48 -0.15
CA VAL A 194 27.71 26.90 0.08
C VAL A 194 27.77 27.69 -1.24
N LYS A 195 28.85 27.53 -2.02
CA LYS A 195 29.00 28.17 -3.34
C LYS A 195 27.91 27.73 -4.31
N PHE A 196 27.50 26.46 -4.26
CA PHE A 196 26.39 25.96 -5.07
C PHE A 196 25.09 26.73 -4.78
N PHE A 197 24.76 26.98 -3.51
CA PHE A 197 23.59 27.78 -3.13
C PHE A 197 23.65 29.21 -3.68
N GLU A 198 24.80 29.87 -3.52
CA GLU A 198 25.01 31.24 -4.00
C GLU A 198 24.88 31.34 -5.53
N ASN A 199 25.53 30.41 -6.24
CA ASN A 199 25.42 30.31 -7.70
C ASN A 199 23.99 30.03 -8.13
N CYS A 200 23.28 29.11 -7.45
CA CYS A 200 21.92 28.74 -7.81
C CYS A 200 20.95 29.92 -7.65
N LYS A 201 21.08 30.72 -6.57
CA LYS A 201 20.32 31.97 -6.41
C LYS A 201 20.64 32.96 -7.53
N ARG A 202 21.92 33.17 -7.83
CA ARG A 202 22.36 34.11 -8.87
C ARG A 202 21.78 33.72 -10.23
N ASP A 203 21.88 32.44 -10.58
CA ASP A 203 21.45 31.92 -11.86
C ASP A 203 19.91 31.89 -11.98
N MET A 204 19.20 31.72 -10.86
CA MET A 204 17.74 31.94 -10.80
C MET A 204 17.38 33.40 -11.09
N GLY A 205 18.10 34.35 -10.49
CA GLY A 205 17.93 35.78 -10.79
C GLY A 205 18.14 36.08 -12.28
N PHE A 206 19.16 35.49 -12.91
CA PHE A 206 19.37 35.64 -14.36
C PHE A 206 18.25 35.03 -15.20
N LEU A 207 17.76 33.84 -14.84
CA LEU A 207 16.63 33.20 -15.50
C LEU A 207 15.38 34.11 -15.48
N LEU A 208 15.02 34.60 -14.30
CA LEU A 208 13.83 35.42 -14.09
C LEU A 208 13.94 36.80 -14.76
N THR A 209 15.09 37.46 -14.65
CA THR A 209 15.32 38.75 -15.31
C THR A 209 15.30 38.65 -16.83
N THR A 210 15.90 37.60 -17.40
CA THR A 210 15.98 37.40 -18.86
C THR A 210 14.64 37.00 -19.45
N TYR A 211 13.97 36.01 -18.85
CA TYR A 211 12.83 35.36 -19.48
C TYR A 211 11.47 35.83 -18.94
N VAL A 212 11.38 36.23 -17.67
CA VAL A 212 10.12 36.73 -17.08
C VAL A 212 10.04 38.27 -17.15
N GLY A 213 11.18 38.97 -17.15
CA GLY A 213 11.23 40.42 -17.20
C GLY A 213 11.25 41.11 -15.83
N ILE A 214 11.50 40.34 -14.77
CA ILE A 214 11.70 40.87 -13.41
C ILE A 214 12.91 41.79 -13.41
N SER A 215 12.85 42.92 -12.69
CA SER A 215 13.98 43.85 -12.63
C SER A 215 15.14 43.25 -11.82
N LYS A 216 16.37 43.74 -12.04
CA LYS A 216 17.52 43.27 -11.24
C LYS A 216 17.34 43.56 -9.75
N GLU A 217 16.80 44.73 -9.42
CA GLU A 217 16.54 45.14 -8.03
C GLU A 217 15.53 44.19 -7.35
N ASP A 218 14.45 43.85 -8.04
CA ASP A 218 13.46 42.92 -7.52
C ASP A 218 14.03 41.51 -7.38
N ALA A 219 14.79 41.03 -8.38
CA ALA A 219 15.43 39.72 -8.36
C ALA A 219 16.40 39.56 -7.17
N ASP A 220 17.14 40.62 -6.83
CA ASP A 220 18.04 40.65 -5.68
C ASP A 220 17.28 40.55 -4.34
N ASN A 221 16.03 41.03 -4.31
CA ASN A 221 15.17 41.08 -3.12
C ASN A 221 14.15 39.93 -2.99
N LEU A 222 14.00 39.06 -4.01
CA LEU A 222 13.03 37.95 -4.01
C LEU A 222 13.10 37.06 -2.76
N ALA A 223 14.31 36.84 -2.22
CA ALA A 223 14.50 36.04 -1.01
C ALA A 223 13.78 36.61 0.24
N ASN A 224 13.46 37.90 0.25
CA ASN A 224 12.81 38.58 1.37
C ASN A 224 11.31 38.82 1.12
N MET A 225 10.80 38.46 -0.05
CA MET A 225 9.41 38.68 -0.42
C MET A 225 8.51 37.56 0.11
N SER A 226 7.29 37.94 0.51
CA SER A 226 6.23 36.97 0.76
C SER A 226 5.76 36.31 -0.52
N GLU A 227 5.10 35.15 -0.40
CA GLU A 227 4.48 34.45 -1.53
C GLU A 227 3.58 35.38 -2.36
N GLY A 228 2.67 36.12 -1.72
CA GLY A 228 1.78 37.04 -2.42
C GLY A 228 2.51 38.15 -3.19
N GLN A 229 3.63 38.66 -2.66
CA GLN A 229 4.45 39.65 -3.36
C GLN A 229 5.13 39.06 -4.60
N ILE A 230 5.62 37.82 -4.49
CA ILE A 230 6.24 37.11 -5.63
C ILE A 230 5.22 36.86 -6.74
N HIS A 231 4.00 36.44 -6.39
CA HIS A 231 2.93 36.23 -7.39
C HIS A 231 2.62 37.50 -8.17
N VAL A 232 2.41 38.62 -7.47
CA VAL A 232 2.12 39.92 -8.11
C VAL A 232 3.29 40.34 -9.00
N LEU A 233 4.53 40.24 -8.51
CA LEU A 233 5.71 40.62 -9.26
C LEU A 233 5.89 39.80 -10.54
N VAL A 234 5.74 38.48 -10.46
CA VAL A 234 5.85 37.58 -11.63
C VAL A 234 4.80 37.94 -12.69
N GLU A 235 3.57 38.21 -12.25
CA GLU A 235 2.47 38.60 -13.14
C GLU A 235 2.69 39.95 -13.83
N GLU A 236 3.03 40.98 -13.06
CA GLU A 236 3.29 42.32 -13.57
C GLU A 236 4.50 42.35 -14.52
N ALA A 237 5.59 41.66 -14.16
CA ALA A 237 6.79 41.59 -14.97
C ALA A 237 6.52 40.93 -16.33
N TYR A 238 5.83 39.79 -16.33
CA TYR A 238 5.54 39.06 -17.57
C TYR A 238 4.60 39.82 -18.50
N ASN A 239 3.53 40.41 -17.96
CA ASN A 239 2.59 41.21 -18.73
C ASN A 239 3.24 42.50 -19.28
N GLY A 240 4.11 43.13 -18.50
CA GLY A 240 4.90 44.29 -18.92
C GLY A 240 5.96 43.97 -19.97
N LYS A 241 6.45 42.73 -20.02
CA LYS A 241 7.37 42.24 -21.06
C LYS A 241 6.63 41.95 -22.37
N SER A 242 5.46 41.32 -22.30
CA SER A 242 4.66 40.94 -23.49
C SER A 242 4.10 42.13 -24.28
N THR A 243 4.11 43.32 -23.69
CA THR A 243 3.60 44.57 -24.31
C THR A 243 4.69 45.42 -24.97
N LYS A 244 5.96 44.99 -24.93
CA LYS A 244 7.11 45.65 -25.58
C LYS A 244 7.59 44.87 -26.80
#